data_AF-A0A7S2DSB1-F1
#
_entry.id   AF-A0A7S2DSB1-F1
#
_cell.length_a   1.000
_cell.length_b   1.000
_cell.length_c   1.000
_cell.angle_alpha   90.00
_cell.angle_beta   90.00
_cell.angle_gamma   90.00
#
_symmetry.space_group_name_H-M   'P 1'
#
loop_
_entity.id
_entity.type
_entity.pdbx_description
1 polymer ?
#
loop_
_entity_poly.entity_id
_entity_poly.type
_entity_poly.pdbx_seq_one_letter_code
_entity_poly.pdbx_strand_id
1 'polypeptide(L)'
;WGCFSGPTPSSPSELSPSAFSQRTSFGSARAEAAAQAADADHVEQALAENIRPPRRSRSCSFESFALPADMRYALLTEAIGAAWRQTPVGICLLGQRPLQQFVRACRAAEQRGMRCGVDIVFHWTRKGNLQSIAQKGLLVADGVETPVVHGRRHGPGVYASHLFHYGRKYGDTAVLCLALPGRCLHHRSEYLAFDGEHACLQRDDVVVYKAGPQLLPCAAVTESGLTTMSGFANETRDLLLNYFPGLRRVREVCRKRLPLEDPGTCSMTDLGRALGAHIADKKTIGCPSTLAAA
;
A
#
# COMPACT_ATOMS: atom_id res chain seq x y z
N TRP A 1 15.97 9.72 -17.10
CA TRP A 1 17.35 9.21 -17.08
C TRP A 1 17.71 8.89 -18.52
N GLY A 2 18.53 9.76 -19.12
CA GLY A 2 18.80 9.82 -20.56
C GLY A 2 18.29 11.13 -21.20
N CYS A 3 19.23 12.06 -21.39
CA CYS A 3 19.27 13.18 -22.33
C CYS A 3 18.19 14.28 -22.26
N PHE A 4 18.46 15.31 -21.46
CA PHE A 4 18.00 16.67 -21.72
C PHE A 4 19.13 17.41 -22.44
N SER A 5 18.95 17.68 -23.73
CA SER A 5 19.70 18.69 -24.46
C SER A 5 18.78 19.90 -24.61
N GLY A 6 18.84 20.80 -23.63
CA GLY A 6 18.23 22.13 -23.71
C GLY A 6 19.29 23.17 -24.03
N PRO A 7 18.99 24.20 -24.83
CA PRO A 7 19.96 25.17 -25.30
C PRO A 7 20.38 26.14 -24.17
N THR A 8 21.66 26.50 -24.20
CA THR A 8 22.30 27.56 -23.40
C THR A 8 21.67 28.93 -23.63
N PRO A 9 21.24 29.66 -22.58
CA PRO A 9 21.10 31.09 -22.66
C PRO A 9 22.43 31.77 -22.33
N SER A 10 22.84 32.62 -23.26
CA SER A 10 23.93 33.58 -23.20
C SER A 10 23.82 34.52 -21.99
N SER A 11 24.95 34.74 -21.32
CA SER A 11 25.22 35.83 -20.39
C SER A 11 24.90 37.21 -21.00
N PRO A 12 24.68 38.25 -20.17
CA PRO A 12 25.80 39.16 -19.97
C PRO A 12 25.94 39.80 -18.57
N SER A 13 27.20 40.18 -18.30
CA SER A 13 27.73 41.40 -17.64
C SER A 13 27.34 41.74 -16.19
N GLU A 14 28.35 41.58 -15.33
CA GLU A 14 28.96 42.61 -14.46
C GLU A 14 28.10 43.80 -13.99
N LEU A 15 27.96 43.94 -12.65
CA LEU A 15 28.17 45.19 -11.94
C LEU A 15 28.56 44.89 -10.46
N SER A 16 29.54 45.66 -10.00
CA SER A 16 30.31 45.58 -8.74
C SER A 16 29.60 46.24 -7.53
N PRO A 17 30.17 46.14 -6.30
CA PRO A 17 29.41 46.05 -5.04
C PRO A 17 29.24 47.38 -4.31
N SER A 18 28.15 47.51 -3.54
CA SER A 18 27.99 48.54 -2.52
C SER A 18 27.87 47.92 -1.13
N ALA A 19 28.67 48.46 -0.22
CA ALA A 19 28.78 48.06 1.16
C ALA A 19 27.48 48.32 1.93
N PHE A 20 27.05 47.33 2.71
CA PHE A 20 26.02 47.52 3.73
C PHE A 20 26.46 46.87 5.03
N SER A 21 26.80 47.72 5.99
CA SER A 21 27.15 47.37 7.36
C SER A 21 25.88 47.25 8.17
N GLN A 22 25.55 46.05 8.64
CA GLN A 22 24.58 45.85 9.72
C GLN A 22 25.20 44.97 10.80
N ARG A 23 25.55 45.64 11.91
CA ARG A 23 25.65 45.03 13.23
C ARG A 23 24.24 44.65 13.67
N THR A 24 23.98 43.36 13.87
CA THR A 24 22.88 42.91 14.71
C THR A 24 23.37 41.85 15.69
N SER A 25 22.89 42.01 16.91
CA SER A 25 23.27 41.35 18.15
C SER A 25 22.90 39.87 18.16
N PHE A 26 23.90 38.99 18.14
CA PHE A 26 23.76 37.59 18.53
C PHE A 26 23.89 37.48 20.05
N GLY A 27 22.76 37.52 20.76
CA GLY A 27 22.76 37.42 22.21
C GLY A 27 21.38 37.31 22.83
N SER A 28 20.50 36.45 22.30
CA SER A 28 19.25 36.10 23.02
C SER A 28 18.56 34.81 22.55
N ALA A 29 18.95 34.19 21.43
CA ALA A 29 18.22 33.04 20.87
C ALA A 29 18.58 31.68 21.51
N ARG A 30 19.59 31.61 22.40
CA ARG A 30 20.07 30.33 22.96
C ARG A 30 19.44 29.97 24.30
N ALA A 31 18.73 30.90 24.95
CA ALA A 31 18.06 30.65 26.23
C ALA A 31 16.60 30.16 26.04
N GLU A 32 15.89 30.59 24.99
CA GLU A 32 14.52 30.13 24.71
C GLU A 32 14.46 28.72 24.10
N ALA A 33 15.48 28.29 23.34
CA ALA A 33 15.54 26.94 22.76
C ALA A 33 15.77 25.82 23.80
N ALA A 34 16.34 26.15 24.97
CA ALA A 34 16.56 25.16 26.04
C ALA A 34 15.32 24.94 26.92
N ALA A 35 14.44 25.94 27.04
CA ALA A 35 13.19 25.82 27.81
C ALA A 35 12.09 25.05 27.06
N GLN A 36 12.11 25.05 25.72
CA GLN A 36 11.15 24.29 24.91
C GLN A 36 11.53 22.81 24.71
N ALA A 37 12.79 22.44 24.95
CA ALA A 37 13.22 21.03 24.88
C ALA A 37 12.80 20.21 26.11
N ALA A 38 12.62 20.85 27.28
CA ALA A 38 12.25 20.16 28.52
C ALA A 38 10.74 19.80 28.62
N ASP A 39 9.90 20.40 27.79
CA ASP A 39 8.44 20.13 27.75
C ASP A 39 8.07 19.04 26.73
N ALA A 40 8.93 18.79 25.73
CA ALA A 40 8.74 17.73 24.74
C ALA A 40 8.98 16.32 25.32
N ASP A 41 9.97 16.17 26.21
CA ASP A 41 10.30 14.87 26.83
C ASP A 41 9.20 14.37 27.79
N HIS A 42 8.45 15.28 28.43
CA HIS A 42 7.35 14.89 29.33
C HIS A 42 6.10 14.39 28.57
N VAL A 43 5.87 14.88 27.34
CA VAL A 43 4.74 14.44 26.51
C VAL A 43 5.01 13.07 25.86
N GLU A 44 6.26 12.78 25.50
CA GLU A 44 6.64 11.46 24.95
C GLU A 44 6.55 10.35 26.02
N GLN A 45 6.92 10.65 27.27
CA GLN A 45 6.84 9.69 28.37
C GLN A 45 5.38 9.39 28.79
N ALA A 46 4.46 10.35 28.67
CA ALA A 46 3.03 10.16 28.91
C ALA A 46 2.31 9.36 27.80
N LEU A 47 2.83 9.36 26.57
CA LEU A 47 2.32 8.53 25.47
C LEU A 47 2.83 7.09 25.53
N ALA A 48 4.02 6.86 26.10
CA ALA A 48 4.59 5.52 26.26
C ALA A 48 3.89 4.67 27.33
N GLU A 49 3.32 5.28 28.38
CA GLU A 49 2.72 4.52 29.50
C GLU A 49 1.25 4.07 29.27
N ASN A 50 0.58 4.57 28.23
CA ASN A 50 -0.82 4.22 27.94
C ASN A 50 -1.02 3.11 26.88
N ILE A 51 0.07 2.59 26.29
CA ILE A 51 -0.01 1.48 25.32
C ILE A 51 0.36 0.18 26.03
N ARG A 52 -0.53 -0.31 26.91
CA ARG A 52 -0.45 -1.73 27.33
C ARG A 52 -0.83 -2.59 26.13
N PRO A 53 0.06 -3.44 25.59
CA PRO A 53 -0.33 -4.35 24.52
C PRO A 53 -1.46 -5.25 25.02
N PRO A 54 -2.58 -5.38 24.28
CA PRO A 54 -3.67 -6.24 24.70
C PRO A 54 -3.17 -7.68 24.87
N ARG A 55 -3.60 -8.32 25.97
CA ARG A 55 -3.34 -9.74 26.24
C ARG A 55 -3.66 -10.56 24.98
N ARG A 56 -2.67 -11.31 24.49
CA ARG A 56 -2.79 -12.25 23.35
C ARG A 56 -4.13 -12.99 23.42
N SER A 57 -5.04 -12.63 22.52
CA SER A 57 -6.31 -13.33 22.38
C SER A 57 -6.02 -14.76 21.95
N ARG A 58 -6.60 -15.72 22.70
CA ARG A 58 -6.61 -17.14 22.33
C ARG A 58 -6.98 -17.26 20.86
N SER A 59 -6.20 -18.02 20.11
CA SER A 59 -6.45 -18.38 18.72
C SER A 59 -7.88 -18.91 18.61
N CYS A 60 -8.78 -18.08 18.08
CA CYS A 60 -10.14 -18.51 17.79
C CYS A 60 -10.03 -19.46 16.59
N SER A 61 -10.03 -20.77 16.85
CA SER A 61 -10.13 -21.77 15.81
C SER A 61 -11.46 -21.53 15.11
N PHE A 62 -11.37 -21.01 13.89
CA PHE A 62 -12.51 -20.72 13.04
C PHE A 62 -13.15 -22.05 12.63
N GLU A 63 -14.05 -22.57 13.48
CA GLU A 63 -14.83 -23.76 13.13
C GLU A 63 -15.67 -23.43 11.90
N SER A 64 -15.26 -24.08 10.82
CA SER A 64 -15.68 -23.90 9.44
C SER A 64 -17.15 -24.29 9.27
N PHE A 65 -18.06 -23.35 9.44
CA PHE A 65 -19.33 -23.42 8.72
C PHE A 65 -19.02 -23.27 7.23
N ALA A 66 -19.40 -24.26 6.43
CA ALA A 66 -19.12 -24.34 4.99
C ALA A 66 -19.95 -23.31 4.21
N LEU A 67 -19.64 -22.03 4.38
CA LEU A 67 -20.20 -20.96 3.56
C LEU A 67 -19.75 -21.15 2.10
N PRO A 68 -20.62 -20.91 1.11
CA PRO A 68 -20.24 -20.88 -0.29
C PRO A 68 -19.03 -19.95 -0.51
N ALA A 69 -18.14 -20.31 -1.45
CA ALA A 69 -16.92 -19.55 -1.70
C ALA A 69 -17.21 -18.06 -1.96
N ASP A 70 -18.25 -17.75 -2.73
CA ASP A 70 -18.66 -16.39 -3.08
C ASP A 70 -19.07 -15.56 -1.87
N MET A 71 -19.76 -16.17 -0.90
CA MET A 71 -20.12 -15.52 0.35
C MET A 71 -18.89 -15.24 1.22
N ARG A 72 -17.93 -16.18 1.27
CA ARG A 72 -16.68 -15.96 2.01
C ARG A 72 -15.85 -14.81 1.41
N TYR A 73 -15.80 -14.68 0.07
CA TYR A 73 -15.12 -13.55 -0.57
C TYR A 73 -15.81 -12.21 -0.28
N ALA A 74 -17.14 -12.18 -0.30
CA ALA A 74 -17.89 -10.98 0.04
C ALA A 74 -17.59 -10.53 1.49
N LEU A 75 -17.56 -11.46 2.44
CA LEU A 75 -17.20 -11.16 3.84
C LEU A 75 -15.75 -10.69 3.97
N LEU A 76 -14.81 -11.29 3.24
CA LEU A 76 -13.40 -10.85 3.22
C LEU A 76 -13.28 -9.42 2.69
N THR A 77 -13.90 -9.13 1.55
CA THR A 77 -13.93 -7.78 0.95
C THR A 77 -14.57 -6.76 1.91
N GLU A 78 -15.68 -7.12 2.56
CA GLU A 78 -16.34 -6.24 3.51
C GLU A 78 -15.48 -5.95 4.74
N ALA A 79 -14.83 -6.98 5.31
CA ALA A 79 -13.94 -6.85 6.47
C ALA A 79 -12.70 -5.99 6.17
N ILE A 80 -12.02 -6.23 5.04
CA ILE A 80 -10.90 -5.39 4.60
C ILE A 80 -11.40 -3.96 4.36
N GLY A 81 -12.52 -3.79 3.66
CA GLY A 81 -13.14 -2.49 3.41
C GLY A 81 -13.45 -1.71 4.69
N ALA A 82 -14.01 -2.37 5.69
CA ALA A 82 -14.34 -1.76 6.97
C ALA A 82 -13.10 -1.33 7.74
N ALA A 83 -12.08 -2.21 7.82
CA ALA A 83 -10.84 -1.90 8.54
C ALA A 83 -10.11 -0.69 7.94
N TRP A 84 -9.98 -0.61 6.62
CA TRP A 84 -9.32 0.51 5.95
C TRP A 84 -10.10 1.83 6.01
N ARG A 85 -11.42 1.79 6.25
CA ARG A 85 -12.20 3.02 6.48
C ARG A 85 -12.01 3.58 7.89
N GLN A 86 -11.54 2.77 8.83
CA GLN A 86 -11.32 3.16 10.22
C GLN A 86 -9.89 3.66 10.49
N THR A 87 -8.99 3.61 9.50
CA THR A 87 -7.61 4.05 9.67
C THR A 87 -7.54 5.57 9.90
N PRO A 88 -6.85 6.05 10.94
CA PRO A 88 -6.86 7.46 11.32
C PRO A 88 -5.98 8.36 10.43
N VAL A 89 -5.21 7.78 9.52
CA VAL A 89 -4.20 8.48 8.71
C VAL A 89 -4.32 8.14 7.22
N GLY A 90 -4.05 9.14 6.38
CA GLY A 90 -4.09 9.02 4.92
C GLY A 90 -5.48 9.18 4.31
N ILE A 91 -5.53 9.27 2.98
CA ILE A 91 -6.80 9.27 2.24
C ILE A 91 -7.06 7.83 1.80
N CYS A 92 -8.09 7.19 2.33
CA CYS A 92 -8.48 5.84 1.95
C CYS A 92 -8.90 5.82 0.47
N LEU A 93 -8.22 4.99 -0.33
CA LEU A 93 -8.51 4.79 -1.76
C LEU A 93 -9.15 3.43 -2.04
N LEU A 94 -9.51 2.70 -0.98
CA LEU A 94 -10.00 1.34 -1.09
C LEU A 94 -11.45 1.31 -1.57
N GLY A 95 -11.63 1.37 -2.89
CA GLY A 95 -12.92 1.19 -3.53
C GLY A 95 -13.40 -0.26 -3.50
N GLN A 96 -14.72 -0.44 -3.43
CA GLN A 96 -15.35 -1.76 -3.42
C GLN A 96 -15.01 -2.57 -4.69
N ARG A 97 -15.08 -1.94 -5.86
CA ARG A 97 -14.82 -2.61 -7.15
C ARG A 97 -13.35 -3.03 -7.30
N PRO A 98 -12.34 -2.16 -7.09
CA PRO A 98 -10.93 -2.57 -7.10
C PRO A 98 -10.62 -3.69 -6.11
N LEU A 99 -11.18 -3.63 -4.90
CA LEU A 99 -11.00 -4.68 -3.90
C LEU A 99 -11.56 -6.03 -4.35
N GLN A 100 -12.78 -6.06 -4.90
CA GLN A 100 -13.36 -7.29 -5.46
C GLN A 100 -12.53 -7.85 -6.61
N GLN A 101 -12.04 -7.00 -7.51
CA GLN A 101 -11.20 -7.40 -8.63
C GLN A 101 -9.86 -8.00 -8.15
N PHE A 102 -9.23 -7.36 -7.15
CA PHE A 102 -7.99 -7.86 -6.56
C PHE A 102 -8.17 -9.20 -5.85
N VAL A 103 -9.23 -9.37 -5.04
CA VAL A 103 -9.55 -10.64 -4.38
C VAL A 103 -9.81 -11.76 -5.40
N ARG A 104 -10.48 -11.45 -6.53
CA ARG A 104 -10.63 -12.40 -7.64
C ARG A 104 -9.30 -12.77 -8.29
N ALA A 105 -8.40 -11.79 -8.48
CA ALA A 105 -7.05 -12.05 -8.98
C ALA A 105 -6.24 -12.94 -8.02
N CYS A 106 -6.34 -12.72 -6.70
CA CYS A 106 -5.73 -13.59 -5.68
C CYS A 106 -6.23 -15.04 -5.81
N ARG A 107 -7.54 -15.24 -5.94
CA ARG A 107 -8.15 -16.57 -6.15
C ARG A 107 -7.63 -17.22 -7.44
N ALA A 108 -7.62 -16.49 -8.54
CA ALA A 108 -7.15 -17.01 -9.83
C ALA A 108 -5.67 -17.41 -9.78
N ALA A 109 -4.83 -16.61 -9.14
CA ALA A 109 -3.42 -16.91 -8.94
C ALA A 109 -3.21 -18.13 -8.03
N GLU A 110 -4.02 -18.29 -6.98
CA GLU A 110 -3.99 -19.48 -6.10
C GLU A 110 -4.39 -20.75 -6.87
N GLN A 111 -5.49 -20.70 -7.63
CA GLN A 111 -5.97 -21.84 -8.43
C GLN A 111 -4.93 -22.28 -9.48
N ARG A 112 -4.11 -21.34 -9.96
CA ARG A 112 -2.99 -21.61 -10.89
C ARG A 112 -1.70 -22.02 -10.18
N GLY A 113 -1.69 -22.08 -8.85
CA GLY A 113 -0.52 -22.49 -8.06
C GLY A 113 0.67 -21.51 -8.15
N MET A 114 0.42 -20.22 -8.38
CA MET A 114 1.49 -19.26 -8.69
C MET A 114 2.46 -18.99 -7.54
N ARG A 115 2.04 -19.16 -6.28
CA ARG A 115 2.88 -19.01 -5.06
C ARG A 115 3.68 -17.69 -5.02
N CYS A 116 3.13 -16.62 -5.59
CA CYS A 116 3.84 -15.37 -5.88
C CYS A 116 3.88 -14.39 -4.70
N GLY A 117 3.16 -14.66 -3.62
CA GLY A 117 2.98 -13.78 -2.49
C GLY A 117 2.11 -12.56 -2.81
N VAL A 118 2.03 -11.66 -1.83
CA VAL A 118 1.49 -10.32 -1.98
C VAL A 118 2.57 -9.36 -1.50
N ASP A 119 2.88 -8.33 -2.28
CA ASP A 119 3.87 -7.31 -1.95
C ASP A 119 3.22 -5.98 -1.59
N ILE A 120 3.97 -5.14 -0.88
CA ILE A 120 3.63 -3.73 -0.67
C ILE A 120 4.48 -2.91 -1.64
N VAL A 121 3.82 -2.04 -2.41
CA VAL A 121 4.47 -1.16 -3.39
C VAL A 121 3.85 0.23 -3.36
N PHE A 122 4.55 1.18 -3.97
CA PHE A 122 4.17 2.58 -4.07
C PHE A 122 4.02 2.97 -5.53
N HIS A 123 2.87 3.55 -5.85
CA HIS A 123 2.58 4.18 -7.14
C HIS A 123 2.47 5.69 -6.95
N TRP A 124 3.26 6.46 -7.68
CA TRP A 124 3.20 7.92 -7.62
C TRP A 124 2.31 8.48 -8.72
N THR A 125 1.44 9.43 -8.35
CA THR A 125 0.45 10.03 -9.24
C THR A 125 0.18 11.48 -8.84
N ARG A 126 -0.63 12.18 -9.65
CA ARG A 126 -1.12 13.51 -9.31
C ARG A 126 -2.34 13.39 -8.39
N LYS A 127 -2.48 14.29 -7.42
CA LYS A 127 -3.62 14.33 -6.48
C LYS A 127 -4.99 14.31 -7.19
N GLY A 128 -5.10 14.95 -8.35
CA GLY A 128 -6.33 14.94 -9.17
C GLY A 128 -6.78 13.55 -9.64
N ASN A 129 -5.89 12.55 -9.66
CA ASN A 129 -6.21 11.20 -10.10
C ASN A 129 -6.80 10.31 -8.99
N LEU A 130 -6.71 10.72 -7.73
CA LEU A 130 -7.04 9.87 -6.57
C LEU A 130 -8.49 9.39 -6.59
N GLN A 131 -9.45 10.24 -6.97
CA GLN A 131 -10.85 9.86 -7.06
C GLN A 131 -11.10 8.77 -8.11
N SER A 132 -10.48 8.91 -9.30
CA SER A 132 -10.58 7.92 -10.37
C SER A 132 -9.94 6.59 -9.93
N ILE A 133 -8.78 6.66 -9.27
CA ILE A 133 -8.08 5.48 -8.73
C ILE A 133 -8.95 4.77 -7.68
N ALA A 134 -9.60 5.50 -6.79
CA ALA A 134 -10.49 4.92 -5.78
C ALA A 134 -11.70 4.21 -6.43
N GLN A 135 -12.27 4.77 -7.50
CA GLN A 135 -13.46 4.22 -8.15
C GLN A 135 -13.14 3.03 -9.08
N LYS A 136 -12.08 3.16 -9.88
CA LYS A 136 -11.77 2.27 -11.00
C LYS A 136 -10.55 1.38 -10.75
N GLY A 137 -9.75 1.70 -9.73
CA GLY A 137 -8.44 1.08 -9.51
C GLY A 137 -7.36 1.74 -10.36
N LEU A 138 -6.18 1.13 -10.38
CA LEU A 138 -5.11 1.54 -11.29
C LEU A 138 -5.35 0.91 -12.67
N LEU A 139 -5.29 1.75 -13.71
CA LEU A 139 -5.53 1.33 -15.09
C LEU A 139 -4.20 1.26 -15.84
N VAL A 140 -4.12 0.31 -16.78
CA VAL A 140 -3.01 0.24 -17.73
C VAL A 140 -3.24 1.30 -18.79
N ALA A 141 -2.24 2.14 -19.05
CA ALA A 141 -2.34 3.14 -20.11
C ALA A 141 -2.55 2.46 -21.47
N ASP A 142 -3.74 2.59 -22.03
CA ASP A 142 -4.19 2.03 -23.30
C ASP A 142 -4.23 3.08 -24.43
N GLY A 143 -4.19 4.37 -24.07
CA GLY A 143 -4.36 5.49 -25.00
C GLY A 143 -5.81 5.89 -25.25
N VAL A 144 -6.77 5.20 -24.64
CA VAL A 144 -8.21 5.49 -24.74
C VAL A 144 -8.71 6.04 -23.41
N GLU A 145 -8.70 5.24 -22.34
CA GLU A 145 -9.15 5.69 -21.02
C GLU A 145 -8.04 6.40 -20.25
N THR A 146 -6.79 5.99 -20.47
CA THR A 146 -5.63 6.58 -19.82
C THR A 146 -4.60 6.99 -20.86
N PRO A 147 -4.32 8.30 -21.01
CA PRO A 147 -3.39 8.78 -22.03
C PRO A 147 -2.01 8.19 -21.83
N VAL A 148 -1.36 7.84 -22.93
CA VAL A 148 0.02 7.35 -22.91
C VAL A 148 0.94 8.54 -22.74
N VAL A 149 1.18 8.95 -21.49
CA VAL A 149 2.19 9.95 -21.15
C VAL A 149 3.57 9.27 -21.18
N HIS A 150 4.57 9.96 -21.73
CA HIS A 150 5.94 9.49 -22.04
C HIS A 150 6.49 8.30 -21.25
N GLY A 151 7.28 7.46 -21.92
CA GLY A 151 8.25 6.58 -21.24
C GLY A 151 7.70 5.23 -20.80
N ARG A 152 7.11 4.47 -21.72
CA ARG A 152 6.96 3.00 -21.59
C ARG A 152 8.32 2.28 -21.71
N ARG A 153 9.34 2.74 -20.96
CA ARG A 153 10.71 2.19 -21.03
C ARG A 153 10.72 0.68 -20.85
N HIS A 154 9.79 0.18 -20.05
CA HIS A 154 9.63 -1.21 -19.68
C HIS A 154 8.37 -1.85 -20.28
N GLY A 155 7.69 -1.17 -21.20
CA GLY A 155 6.44 -1.63 -21.82
C GLY A 155 5.17 -1.03 -21.19
N PRO A 156 3.99 -1.41 -21.70
CA PRO A 156 2.72 -1.02 -21.12
C PRO A 156 2.50 -1.74 -19.80
N GLY A 157 1.91 -1.05 -18.83
CA GLY A 157 1.58 -1.60 -17.52
C GLY A 157 1.46 -0.50 -16.47
N VAL A 158 1.16 -0.91 -15.25
CA VAL A 158 1.13 -0.02 -14.09
C VAL A 158 2.50 -0.04 -13.42
N TYR A 159 3.15 1.12 -13.32
CA TYR A 159 4.48 1.26 -12.74
C TYR A 159 4.38 1.50 -11.24
N ALA A 160 5.13 0.75 -10.46
CA ALA A 160 5.27 0.94 -9.02
C ALA A 160 6.70 0.64 -8.57
N SER A 161 6.99 0.91 -7.30
CA SER A 161 8.29 0.63 -6.67
C SER A 161 8.10 0.12 -5.25
N HIS A 162 9.01 -0.69 -4.74
CA HIS A 162 9.06 -1.01 -3.31
C HIS A 162 9.60 0.14 -2.47
N LEU A 163 10.26 1.13 -3.09
CA LEU A 163 10.83 2.28 -2.41
C LEU A 163 9.87 3.47 -2.47
N PHE A 164 9.47 3.97 -1.30
CA PHE A 164 8.52 5.07 -1.18
C PHE A 164 8.92 6.30 -2.01
N HIS A 165 10.19 6.71 -2.01
CA HIS A 165 10.61 7.95 -2.68
C HIS A 165 10.90 7.81 -4.19
N TYR A 166 10.97 6.58 -4.74
CA TYR A 166 11.45 6.36 -6.11
C TYR A 166 10.61 7.10 -7.17
N GLY A 167 9.30 7.15 -6.97
CA GLY A 167 8.37 7.69 -7.95
C GLY A 167 8.09 9.19 -7.83
N ARG A 168 8.70 9.92 -6.90
CA ARG A 168 8.35 11.31 -6.56
C ARG A 168 8.37 12.30 -7.74
N LYS A 169 9.17 12.04 -8.77
CA LYS A 169 9.22 12.88 -9.98
C LYS A 169 8.02 12.68 -10.93
N TYR A 170 7.21 11.64 -10.72
CA TYR A 170 6.08 11.29 -11.59
C TYR A 170 4.73 11.78 -11.04
N GLY A 171 4.70 12.34 -9.83
CA GLY A 171 3.48 12.79 -9.18
C GLY A 171 3.77 13.52 -7.87
N ASP A 172 2.76 14.18 -7.32
CA ASP A 172 2.85 14.88 -6.04
C ASP A 172 2.35 14.02 -4.86
N THR A 173 1.78 12.84 -5.16
CA THR A 173 1.16 11.97 -4.17
C THR A 173 1.60 10.52 -4.36
N ALA A 174 2.01 9.88 -3.27
CA ALA A 174 2.28 8.45 -3.23
C ALA A 174 1.01 7.67 -2.85
N VAL A 175 0.74 6.60 -3.60
CA VAL A 175 -0.33 5.64 -3.32
C VAL A 175 0.31 4.34 -2.85
N LEU A 176 0.01 3.92 -1.63
CA LEU A 176 0.36 2.61 -1.11
C LEU A 176 -0.60 1.57 -1.71
N CYS A 177 -0.03 0.51 -2.27
CA CYS A 177 -0.77 -0.58 -2.88
C CYS A 177 -0.36 -1.93 -2.31
N LEU A 178 -1.33 -2.85 -2.23
CA LEU A 178 -1.03 -4.28 -2.21
C LEU A 178 -0.92 -4.78 -3.65
N ALA A 179 0.08 -5.62 -3.91
CA ALA A 179 0.39 -6.08 -5.24
C ALA A 179 0.45 -7.61 -5.33
N LEU A 180 -0.13 -8.16 -6.40
CA LEU A 180 -0.07 -9.56 -6.76
C LEU A 180 0.87 -9.71 -7.97
N PRO A 181 2.18 -9.96 -7.74
CA PRO A 181 3.18 -9.92 -8.82
C PRO A 181 2.96 -11.00 -9.88
N GLY A 182 2.37 -12.14 -9.51
CA GLY A 182 2.19 -13.25 -10.45
C GLY A 182 3.54 -13.80 -10.90
N ARG A 183 3.72 -13.97 -12.21
CA ARG A 183 5.01 -14.37 -12.79
C ARG A 183 5.93 -13.15 -12.93
N CYS A 184 7.02 -13.13 -12.17
CA CYS A 184 8.05 -12.10 -12.32
C CYS A 184 8.94 -12.42 -13.54
N LEU A 185 9.03 -11.47 -14.47
CA LEU A 185 9.91 -11.51 -15.63
C LEU A 185 10.99 -10.45 -15.46
N HIS A 186 12.18 -10.71 -15.99
CA HIS A 186 13.34 -9.80 -15.83
C HIS A 186 13.75 -9.15 -17.16
N HIS A 187 13.32 -9.73 -18.28
CA HIS A 187 13.59 -9.20 -19.61
C HIS A 187 12.35 -8.56 -20.22
N ARG A 188 12.54 -7.39 -20.84
CA ARG A 188 11.45 -6.65 -21.50
C ARG A 188 10.84 -7.44 -22.66
N SER A 189 11.66 -8.15 -23.44
CA SER A 189 11.20 -8.98 -24.55
C SER A 189 10.25 -10.08 -24.06
N GLU A 190 10.60 -10.78 -22.99
CA GLU A 190 9.75 -11.79 -22.36
C GLU A 190 8.44 -11.18 -21.85
N TYR A 191 8.52 -10.03 -21.17
CA TYR A 191 7.34 -9.34 -20.66
C TYR A 191 6.34 -8.93 -21.76
N LEU A 192 6.86 -8.46 -22.90
CA LEU A 192 6.03 -8.10 -24.04
C LEU A 192 5.45 -9.34 -24.74
N ALA A 193 6.22 -10.43 -24.83
CA ALA A 193 5.79 -11.68 -25.47
C ALA A 193 4.84 -12.52 -24.60
N PHE A 194 4.80 -12.30 -23.28
CA PHE A 194 3.98 -13.09 -22.37
C PHE A 194 2.49 -12.75 -22.48
N ASP A 195 1.63 -13.68 -22.88
CA ASP A 195 0.20 -13.36 -23.08
C ASP A 195 -0.65 -13.39 -21.78
N GLY A 196 -0.05 -13.79 -20.65
CA GLY A 196 -0.80 -13.88 -19.40
C GLY A 196 -1.00 -12.53 -18.69
N GLU A 197 -2.17 -12.36 -18.09
CA GLU A 197 -2.55 -11.14 -17.34
C GLU A 197 -1.86 -11.03 -15.96
N HIS A 198 -1.33 -12.13 -15.42
CA HIS A 198 -0.75 -12.19 -14.07
C HIS A 198 0.78 -12.28 -14.17
N ALA A 199 1.39 -11.25 -14.72
CA ALA A 199 2.84 -11.11 -14.76
C ALA A 199 3.26 -9.69 -14.42
N CYS A 200 4.49 -9.55 -13.97
CA CYS A 200 5.14 -8.27 -13.85
C CYS A 200 6.54 -8.32 -14.45
N LEU A 201 7.03 -7.17 -14.87
CA LEU A 201 8.45 -6.97 -15.18
C LEU A 201 9.10 -6.30 -13.98
N GLN A 202 10.09 -6.97 -13.37
CA GLN A 202 10.87 -6.41 -12.28
C GLN A 202 12.26 -6.03 -12.78
N ARG A 203 12.61 -4.74 -12.65
CA ARG A 203 13.90 -4.21 -13.05
C ARG A 203 14.33 -3.10 -12.09
N ASP A 204 15.47 -3.32 -11.44
CA ASP A 204 15.99 -2.44 -10.38
C ASP A 204 14.89 -2.22 -9.31
N ASP A 205 14.61 -0.98 -8.94
CA ASP A 205 13.57 -0.63 -7.98
C ASP A 205 12.17 -0.48 -8.59
N VAL A 206 11.99 -0.80 -9.88
CA VAL A 206 10.71 -0.65 -10.59
C VAL A 206 10.07 -2.00 -10.87
N VAL A 207 8.78 -2.06 -10.62
CA VAL A 207 7.92 -3.19 -11.01
C VAL A 207 6.84 -2.66 -11.94
N VAL A 208 6.64 -3.33 -13.08
CA VAL A 208 5.59 -3.00 -14.05
C VAL A 208 4.59 -4.15 -14.08
N TYR A 209 3.37 -3.88 -13.64
CA TYR A 209 2.28 -4.85 -13.58
C TYR A 209 1.48 -4.81 -14.87
N LYS A 210 1.18 -5.98 -15.44
CA LYS A 210 0.54 -6.10 -16.74
C LYS A 210 -0.95 -5.78 -16.73
N ALA A 211 -1.61 -5.95 -15.58
CA ALA A 211 -3.04 -5.71 -15.43
C ALA A 211 -3.35 -4.90 -14.15
N GLY A 212 -4.36 -4.04 -14.24
CA GLY A 212 -4.86 -3.24 -13.13
C GLY A 212 -5.25 -4.06 -11.89
N PRO A 213 -6.00 -5.17 -12.02
CA PRO A 213 -6.39 -6.04 -10.90
C PRO A 213 -5.22 -6.68 -10.14
N GLN A 214 -3.98 -6.60 -10.62
CA GLN A 214 -2.80 -7.01 -9.86
C GLN A 214 -2.45 -6.04 -8.74
N LEU A 215 -3.05 -4.85 -8.70
CA LEU A 215 -2.77 -3.82 -7.72
C LEU A 215 -4.06 -3.39 -7.04
N LEU A 216 -4.04 -3.37 -5.72
CA LEU A 216 -5.08 -2.81 -4.89
C LEU A 216 -4.60 -1.48 -4.30
N PRO A 217 -5.09 -0.33 -4.80
CA PRO A 217 -4.83 0.96 -4.17
C PRO A 217 -5.49 0.99 -2.80
N CYS A 218 -4.70 1.16 -1.74
CA CYS A 218 -5.23 1.13 -0.39
C CYS A 218 -5.39 2.54 0.17
N ALA A 219 -4.34 3.38 0.08
CA ALA A 219 -4.38 4.75 0.56
C ALA A 219 -3.38 5.67 -0.14
N ALA A 220 -3.71 6.96 -0.22
CA ALA A 220 -2.72 8.00 -0.46
C ALA A 220 -1.98 8.30 0.85
N VAL A 221 -0.65 8.26 0.80
CA VAL A 221 0.21 8.31 1.98
C VAL A 221 1.19 9.48 1.91
N THR A 222 1.38 10.14 3.06
CA THR A 222 2.46 11.10 3.29
C THR A 222 3.63 10.39 3.97
N GLU A 223 4.78 11.05 4.03
CA GLU A 223 5.96 10.55 4.75
C GLU A 223 5.66 10.31 6.24
N SER A 224 4.95 11.24 6.89
CA SER A 224 4.52 11.10 8.29
C SER A 224 3.55 9.95 8.55
N GLY A 225 2.72 9.57 7.56
CA GLY A 225 1.76 8.47 7.68
C GLY A 225 2.31 7.12 7.21
N LEU A 226 3.53 7.07 6.67
CA LEU A 226 4.05 5.91 5.95
C LEU A 226 4.16 4.67 6.85
N THR A 227 4.73 4.80 8.04
CA THR A 227 4.93 3.70 8.99
C THR A 227 3.60 3.07 9.38
N THR A 228 2.64 3.89 9.83
CA THR A 228 1.31 3.43 10.25
C THR A 228 0.59 2.72 9.11
N MET A 229 0.58 3.32 7.91
CA MET A 229 -0.13 2.75 6.76
C MET A 229 0.54 1.48 6.21
N SER A 230 1.86 1.39 6.34
CA SER A 230 2.59 0.14 6.03
C SER A 230 2.28 -0.96 7.03
N GLY A 231 2.04 -0.63 8.30
CA GLY A 231 1.54 -1.57 9.33
C GLY A 231 0.20 -2.18 8.92
N PHE A 232 -0.80 -1.35 8.63
CA PHE A 232 -2.12 -1.80 8.15
C PHE A 232 -2.05 -2.62 6.85
N ALA A 233 -1.16 -2.22 5.94
CA ALA A 233 -0.93 -2.97 4.70
C ALA A 233 -0.36 -4.37 4.97
N ASN A 234 0.58 -4.49 5.92
CA ASN A 234 1.12 -5.80 6.32
C ASN A 234 0.05 -6.68 6.98
N GLU A 235 -0.78 -6.13 7.86
CA GLU A 235 -1.88 -6.90 8.47
C GLU A 235 -2.89 -7.38 7.42
N THR A 236 -3.23 -6.52 6.46
CA THR A 236 -4.14 -6.88 5.36
C THR A 236 -3.52 -7.94 4.45
N ARG A 237 -2.22 -7.82 4.16
CA ARG A 237 -1.44 -8.82 3.43
C ARG A 237 -1.45 -10.17 4.16
N ASP A 238 -1.23 -10.18 5.46
CA ASP A 238 -1.22 -11.41 6.25
C ASP A 238 -2.61 -12.06 6.29
N LEU A 239 -3.68 -11.27 6.43
CA LEU A 239 -5.05 -11.76 6.29
C LEU A 239 -5.27 -12.42 4.93
N LEU A 240 -4.85 -11.77 3.84
CA LEU A 240 -4.96 -12.33 2.49
C LEU A 240 -4.18 -13.64 2.36
N LEU A 241 -2.96 -13.74 2.90
CA LEU A 241 -2.14 -14.95 2.84
C LEU A 241 -2.65 -16.06 3.78
N ASN A 242 -3.39 -15.74 4.83
CA ASN A 242 -4.13 -16.71 5.65
C ASN A 242 -5.35 -17.24 4.89
N TYR A 243 -6.03 -16.37 4.15
CA TYR A 243 -7.21 -16.73 3.39
C TYR A 243 -6.88 -17.48 2.09
N PHE A 244 -5.77 -17.12 1.43
CA PHE A 244 -5.24 -17.72 0.20
C PHE A 244 -3.87 -18.37 0.46
N PRO A 245 -3.82 -19.52 1.18
CA PRO A 245 -2.56 -20.15 1.55
C PRO A 245 -1.70 -20.56 0.34
N GLY A 246 -2.30 -20.86 -0.81
CA GLY A 246 -1.56 -21.21 -2.04
C GLY A 246 -0.82 -20.03 -2.68
N LEU A 247 -1.06 -18.80 -2.22
CA LEU A 247 -0.26 -17.63 -2.62
C LEU A 247 1.02 -17.48 -1.82
N ARG A 248 1.19 -18.15 -0.67
CA ARG A 248 2.40 -18.02 0.13
C ARG A 248 3.61 -18.40 -0.71
N ARG A 249 4.59 -17.48 -0.76
CA ARG A 249 5.90 -17.80 -1.33
C ARG A 249 6.43 -19.01 -0.57
N VAL A 250 6.73 -20.07 -1.31
CA VAL A 250 7.67 -21.06 -0.80
C VAL A 250 8.92 -20.25 -0.55
N ARG A 251 9.36 -20.18 0.71
CA ARG A 251 10.68 -19.60 0.99
C ARG A 251 11.64 -20.40 0.14
N GLU A 252 12.11 -19.82 -0.96
CA GLU A 252 13.33 -20.29 -1.59
C GLU A 252 14.37 -20.21 -0.49
N VAL A 253 14.76 -21.39 0.00
CA VAL A 253 15.88 -21.54 0.91
C VAL A 253 17.07 -20.94 0.14
N CYS A 254 17.56 -19.80 0.61
CA CYS A 254 18.68 -19.00 0.10
C CYS A 254 18.44 -18.09 -1.12
N ARG A 255 18.52 -16.76 -0.91
CA ARG A 255 19.76 -15.96 -1.08
C ARG A 255 19.56 -14.51 -0.60
N LYS A 256 20.44 -14.08 0.33
CA LYS A 256 20.81 -12.70 0.74
C LYS A 256 19.69 -11.64 0.72
N ARG A 257 19.02 -11.44 1.87
CA ARG A 257 18.21 -10.23 2.13
C ARG A 257 19.12 -9.06 2.51
N LEU A 258 18.82 -7.88 1.97
CA LEU A 258 19.19 -6.59 2.54
C LEU A 258 18.55 -6.44 3.93
N PRO A 259 19.22 -5.78 4.89
CA PRO A 259 18.63 -5.49 6.19
C PRO A 259 17.48 -4.48 5.99
N LEU A 260 16.24 -4.94 6.19
CA LEU A 260 15.17 -4.05 6.59
C LEU A 260 15.25 -3.96 8.11
N GLU A 261 15.49 -2.76 8.63
CA GLU A 261 15.39 -2.49 10.06
C GLU A 261 13.97 -2.80 10.52
N ASP A 262 13.87 -3.53 11.64
CA ASP A 262 12.62 -4.03 12.22
C ASP A 262 11.74 -2.84 12.65
N PRO A 263 10.61 -2.55 11.98
CA PRO A 263 9.64 -1.64 12.54
C PRO A 263 8.87 -2.41 13.61
N GLY A 264 8.90 -1.91 14.85
CA GLY A 264 8.21 -2.48 16.01
C GLY A 264 6.82 -3.03 15.65
N THR A 265 6.59 -4.29 15.99
CA THR A 265 5.39 -5.03 15.64
C THR A 265 4.14 -4.38 16.21
N CYS A 266 3.28 -3.83 15.35
CA CYS A 266 1.88 -3.54 15.69
C CYS A 266 1.10 -4.87 15.69
N SER A 267 0.24 -5.05 16.70
CA SER A 267 -0.43 -6.32 17.01
C SER A 267 -1.69 -6.54 16.17
N MET A 268 -1.85 -7.77 15.66
CA MET A 268 -2.97 -8.40 14.90
C MET A 268 -4.41 -8.25 15.45
N THR A 269 -4.71 -7.31 16.34
CA THR A 269 -5.97 -7.32 17.11
C THR A 269 -7.17 -6.74 16.39
N ASP A 270 -7.01 -5.77 15.49
CA ASP A 270 -8.16 -5.00 14.99
C ASP A 270 -8.82 -5.65 13.77
N LEU A 271 -8.02 -6.14 12.82
CA LEU A 271 -8.54 -6.84 11.64
C LEU A 271 -9.23 -8.16 11.99
N GLY A 272 -8.62 -8.94 12.90
CA GLY A 272 -9.19 -10.19 13.39
C GLY A 272 -10.47 -9.97 14.19
N ARG A 273 -10.55 -8.88 14.97
CA ARG A 273 -11.76 -8.50 15.71
C ARG A 273 -12.87 -8.05 14.78
N ALA A 274 -12.57 -7.28 13.74
CA ALA A 274 -13.56 -6.85 12.75
C ALA A 274 -14.18 -8.05 12.01
N LEU A 275 -13.35 -9.01 11.57
CA LEU A 275 -13.84 -10.23 10.92
C LEU A 275 -14.68 -11.10 11.89
N GLY A 276 -14.22 -11.26 13.13
CA GLY A 276 -14.92 -12.02 14.16
C GLY A 276 -16.27 -11.40 14.56
N ALA A 277 -16.30 -10.09 14.78
CA ALA A 277 -17.52 -9.35 15.14
C ALA A 277 -18.56 -9.38 14.00
N HIS A 278 -18.11 -9.20 12.75
CA HIS A 278 -19.00 -9.19 11.59
C HIS A 278 -19.67 -10.54 11.31
N ILE A 279 -18.93 -11.63 11.54
CA ILE A 279 -19.46 -12.99 11.43
C ILE A 279 -20.42 -13.30 12.58
N ALA A 280 -20.12 -12.83 13.79
CA ALA A 280 -21.01 -13.00 14.94
C ALA A 280 -22.33 -12.24 14.74
N ASP A 281 -22.29 -11.01 14.23
CA ASP A 281 -23.48 -10.17 14.02
C ASP A 281 -24.43 -10.76 12.97
N LYS A 282 -23.89 -11.28 11.85
CA LYS A 282 -24.71 -11.96 10.82
C LYS A 282 -25.27 -13.33 11.25
N LYS A 283 -24.73 -13.96 12.31
CA LYS A 283 -25.32 -15.19 12.88
C LYS A 283 -26.60 -14.91 13.68
N THR A 284 -26.78 -13.70 14.17
CA THR A 284 -27.97 -13.29 14.95
C THR A 284 -29.21 -13.04 14.09
N ILE A 285 -29.04 -12.95 12.76
CA ILE A 285 -30.12 -12.71 11.81
C ILE A 285 -30.53 -14.05 11.17
N GLY A 286 -31.43 -14.78 11.84
CA GLY A 286 -32.35 -15.71 11.17
C GLY A 286 -32.06 -17.21 11.27
N CYS A 287 -32.39 -17.82 12.41
CA CYS A 287 -33.00 -19.16 12.41
C CYS A 287 -34.53 -18.95 12.48
N PRO A 288 -35.31 -19.17 11.41
CA PRO A 288 -36.76 -19.23 11.54
C PRO A 288 -37.12 -20.60 12.14
N SER A 289 -37.04 -20.70 13.45
CA SER A 289 -37.65 -21.79 14.20
C SER A 289 -39.11 -21.42 14.49
N THR A 290 -40.05 -21.97 13.71
CA THR A 290 -41.32 -22.57 14.17
C THR A 290 -42.26 -22.78 12.98
N LEU A 291 -42.27 -24.00 12.45
CA LEU A 291 -43.46 -24.61 11.86
C LEU A 291 -43.79 -25.80 12.75
N ALA A 292 -44.57 -25.52 13.79
CA ALA A 292 -45.21 -26.52 14.63
C ALA A 292 -46.72 -26.43 14.35
N ALA A 293 -47.26 -27.55 13.86
CA ALA A 293 -48.62 -28.06 13.96
C ALA A 293 -49.78 -27.08 14.21
N ALA A 294 -50.67 -26.98 13.21
CA ALA A 294 -52.11 -27.18 13.34
C ALA A 294 -52.69 -27.52 11.96
#